data_AF-A0A432V9M8-F1
#
_entry.id   AF-A0A432V9M8-F1
#
_cell.length_a   1.000
_cell.length_b   1.000
_cell.length_c   1.000
_cell.angle_alpha   90.00
_cell.angle_beta   90.00
_cell.angle_gamma   90.00
#
_symmetry.space_group_name_H-M   'P 1'
#
loop_
_entity.id
_entity.type
_entity.pdbx_description
1 polymer ?
#
loop_
_entity_poly.entity_id
_entity_poly.type
_entity_poly.pdbx_seq_one_letter_code
_entity_poly.pdbx_strand_id
1 'polypeptide(L)'
;MTMQNDAQAAFIESARALKNRAVPSQSLRVPTIDPERRQRSLQTCHRYAATERPRRAVSPTGNGYVPELAARIEDDPNLTDGARRCARKLAELTFRQNREGRVLPVTVTYLARALGRCRRSVQRYLRQLEEGGYVAVEVVASPRSRMCIGLMVRLLAPLLAAHHRQSWPQSAQNPGATPESLNHRFRLLFQGKACSMPVDQWALRCMDGVFRSLMKTKPLTVLPPVHLA
;
A
#
# COMPACT_ATOMS: atom_id res chain seq x y z
N MET A 1 -19.38 -68.80 47.45
CA MET A 1 -18.77 -68.66 46.11
C MET A 1 -19.65 -67.72 45.30
N THR A 2 -19.07 -66.74 44.59
CA THR A 2 -19.64 -65.75 43.64
C THR A 2 -19.50 -64.27 44.06
N MET A 3 -18.26 -63.77 44.19
CA MET A 3 -17.98 -62.32 44.26
C MET A 3 -16.95 -61.88 43.19
N GLN A 4 -16.38 -62.82 42.42
CA GLN A 4 -15.35 -62.53 41.40
C GLN A 4 -15.92 -62.20 40.01
N ASN A 5 -17.20 -62.48 39.75
CA ASN A 5 -17.79 -62.31 38.42
C ASN A 5 -18.18 -60.86 38.10
N ASP A 6 -18.56 -60.07 39.10
CA ASP A 6 -19.10 -58.72 38.86
C ASP A 6 -18.02 -57.72 38.46
N ALA A 7 -16.83 -57.83 39.04
CA ALA A 7 -15.69 -56.99 38.68
C ALA A 7 -15.20 -57.28 37.25
N GLN A 8 -15.20 -58.55 36.83
CA GLN A 8 -14.88 -58.93 35.46
C GLN A 8 -15.96 -58.50 34.48
N ALA A 9 -17.24 -58.61 34.85
CA ALA A 9 -18.36 -58.14 34.02
C ALA A 9 -18.30 -56.62 33.82
N ALA A 10 -18.06 -55.84 34.88
CA ALA A 10 -17.90 -54.39 34.81
C ALA A 10 -16.68 -53.98 33.97
N PHE A 11 -15.58 -54.75 34.05
CA PHE A 11 -14.41 -54.51 33.21
C PHE A 11 -14.70 -54.79 31.73
N ILE A 12 -15.42 -55.87 31.42
CA ILE A 12 -15.81 -56.21 30.06
C ILE A 12 -16.79 -55.17 29.48
N GLU A 13 -17.74 -54.69 30.28
CA GLU A 13 -18.66 -53.62 29.87
C GLU A 13 -17.95 -52.29 29.63
N SER A 14 -17.03 -51.89 30.51
CA SER A 14 -16.26 -50.66 30.32
C SER A 14 -15.35 -50.73 29.08
N ALA A 15 -14.77 -51.89 28.79
CA ALA A 15 -13.98 -52.13 27.58
C ALA A 15 -14.84 -52.09 26.30
N ARG A 16 -16.08 -52.62 26.36
CA ARG A 16 -17.05 -52.54 25.25
C ARG A 16 -17.53 -51.10 25.05
N ALA A 17 -17.79 -50.36 26.12
CA ALA A 17 -18.16 -48.95 26.06
C ALA A 17 -17.03 -48.09 25.46
N LEU A 18 -15.77 -48.37 25.80
CA LEU A 18 -14.60 -47.72 25.19
C LEU A 18 -14.45 -48.04 23.70
N LYS A 19 -14.65 -49.30 23.30
CA LYS A 19 -14.63 -49.70 21.87
C LYS A 19 -15.76 -49.03 21.07
N ASN A 20 -16.95 -48.91 21.65
CA ASN A 20 -18.08 -48.27 20.99
C ASN A 20 -17.95 -46.73 20.95
N ARG A 21 -17.22 -46.14 21.90
CA ARG A 21 -16.85 -44.71 21.90
C ARG A 21 -15.74 -44.40 20.90
N ALA A 22 -14.89 -45.37 20.58
CA ALA A 22 -14.00 -45.35 19.43
C ALA A 22 -14.78 -45.60 18.13
N VAL A 23 -15.79 -44.76 17.87
CA VAL A 23 -16.29 -44.51 16.52
C VAL A 23 -15.06 -44.25 15.64
N PRO A 24 -14.94 -44.82 14.42
CA PRO A 24 -13.82 -44.49 13.54
C PRO A 24 -13.79 -42.98 13.45
N SER A 25 -12.69 -42.42 13.97
CA SER A 25 -12.43 -40.99 14.09
C SER A 25 -13.13 -40.29 12.94
N GLN A 26 -14.09 -39.40 13.25
CA GLN A 26 -14.47 -38.34 12.31
C GLN A 26 -13.17 -37.94 11.66
N SER A 27 -13.03 -38.24 10.36
CA SER A 27 -11.78 -38.01 9.65
C SER A 27 -11.42 -36.58 10.00
N LEU A 28 -10.39 -36.38 10.82
CA LEU A 28 -9.92 -35.04 11.13
C LEU A 28 -9.65 -34.52 9.75
N ARG A 29 -10.49 -33.59 9.27
CA ARG A 29 -10.29 -32.94 7.99
C ARG A 29 -9.02 -32.15 8.24
N VAL A 30 -7.87 -32.80 8.04
CA VAL A 30 -6.60 -32.11 7.89
C VAL A 30 -6.92 -31.16 6.76
N PRO A 31 -7.02 -29.83 7.02
CA PRO A 31 -7.36 -28.91 5.96
C PRO A 31 -6.30 -29.15 4.90
N THR A 32 -6.73 -29.63 3.73
CA THR A 32 -5.83 -29.91 2.61
C THR A 32 -5.09 -28.61 2.39
N ILE A 33 -3.82 -28.58 2.82
CA ILE A 33 -3.07 -27.33 2.81
C ILE A 33 -2.89 -27.03 1.33
N ASP A 34 -3.65 -26.05 0.85
CA ASP A 34 -3.57 -25.57 -0.53
C ASP A 34 -2.07 -25.40 -0.85
N PRO A 35 -1.51 -26.25 -1.75
CA PRO A 35 -0.08 -26.28 -1.99
C PRO A 35 0.39 -24.93 -2.51
N GLU A 36 -0.48 -24.18 -3.22
CA GLU A 36 -0.18 -22.81 -3.66
C GLU A 36 -0.13 -21.84 -2.49
N ARG A 37 -1.03 -21.98 -1.50
CA ARG A 37 -0.99 -21.17 -0.27
C ARG A 37 0.27 -21.48 0.55
N ARG A 38 0.67 -22.75 0.64
CA ARG A 38 1.89 -23.18 1.31
C ARG A 38 3.12 -22.63 0.60
N GLN A 39 3.19 -22.75 -0.73
CA GLN A 39 4.28 -22.22 -1.53
C GLN A 39 4.37 -20.69 -1.44
N ARG A 40 3.21 -19.99 -1.40
CA ARG A 40 3.14 -18.54 -1.12
C ARG A 40 3.61 -18.16 0.29
N SER A 41 3.40 -19.03 1.28
CA SER A 41 3.89 -18.79 2.66
C SER A 41 5.39 -19.05 2.81
N LEU A 42 5.92 -20.01 2.03
CA LEU A 42 7.35 -20.35 1.96
C LEU A 42 8.12 -19.32 1.14
N GLN A 43 7.50 -18.73 0.10
CA GLN A 43 7.99 -17.50 -0.49
C GLN A 43 7.83 -16.39 0.53
N THR A 44 8.94 -16.08 1.20
CA THR A 44 8.97 -15.15 2.31
C THR A 44 8.17 -13.88 2.05
N CYS A 45 7.44 -13.40 3.07
CA CYS A 45 6.57 -12.22 3.01
C CYS A 45 7.24 -10.90 2.61
N HIS A 46 8.57 -10.92 2.44
CA HIS A 46 9.40 -9.80 2.00
C HIS A 46 9.90 -9.92 0.55
N ARG A 47 9.71 -11.07 -0.12
CA ARG A 47 9.99 -11.21 -1.55
C ARG A 47 8.82 -10.64 -2.35
N TYR A 48 9.16 -9.84 -3.36
CA TYR A 48 8.17 -9.42 -4.35
C TYR A 48 7.62 -10.66 -5.06
N ALA A 49 6.33 -10.62 -5.42
CA ALA A 49 5.74 -11.68 -6.20
C ALA A 49 6.53 -11.80 -7.52
N ALA A 50 7.00 -13.00 -7.85
CA ALA A 50 7.81 -13.24 -9.04
C ALA A 50 7.04 -12.96 -10.34
N THR A 51 5.71 -13.00 -10.28
CA THR A 51 4.80 -12.74 -11.41
C THR A 51 3.91 -11.55 -11.09
N GLU A 52 3.87 -10.58 -12.00
CA GLU A 52 2.90 -9.49 -11.95
C GLU A 52 1.48 -10.06 -12.09
N ARG A 53 0.55 -9.56 -11.28
CA ARG A 53 -0.84 -10.01 -11.39
C ARG A 53 -1.44 -9.46 -12.68
N PRO A 54 -2.13 -10.28 -13.48
CA PRO A 54 -2.79 -9.81 -14.69
C PRO A 54 -3.82 -8.74 -14.31
N ARG A 55 -3.70 -7.57 -14.94
CA ARG A 55 -4.60 -6.45 -14.68
C ARG A 55 -5.92 -6.66 -15.42
N ARG A 56 -7.01 -6.33 -14.74
CA ARG A 56 -8.33 -6.27 -15.36
C ARG A 56 -8.45 -4.95 -16.11
N ALA A 57 -9.14 -4.98 -17.25
CA ALA A 57 -9.47 -3.77 -17.98
C ALA A 57 -10.20 -2.81 -17.05
N VAL A 58 -9.74 -1.56 -17.00
CA VAL A 58 -10.38 -0.55 -16.17
C VAL A 58 -11.72 -0.19 -16.82
N SER A 59 -12.78 -0.17 -16.01
CA SER A 59 -14.10 0.23 -16.48
C SER A 59 -14.04 1.62 -17.14
N PRO A 60 -14.75 1.84 -18.26
CA PRO A 60 -14.87 3.16 -18.87
C PRO A 60 -15.33 4.18 -17.83
N THR A 61 -14.81 5.41 -17.92
CA THR A 61 -15.14 6.46 -16.96
C THR A 61 -16.62 6.80 -17.08
N GLY A 62 -17.44 6.35 -16.13
CA GLY A 62 -18.81 6.79 -16.01
C GLY A 62 -18.85 8.26 -15.61
N ASN A 63 -19.70 9.06 -16.25
CA ASN A 63 -19.95 10.46 -15.87
C ASN A 63 -20.91 10.58 -14.66
N GLY A 64 -21.01 9.53 -13.85
CA GLY A 64 -21.83 9.52 -12.64
C GLY A 64 -21.38 10.64 -11.70
N TYR A 65 -22.35 11.39 -11.18
CA TYR A 65 -22.06 12.44 -10.21
C TYR A 65 -21.61 11.81 -8.89
N VAL A 66 -20.35 12.02 -8.52
CA VAL A 66 -19.79 11.63 -7.23
C VAL A 66 -19.21 12.89 -6.58
N PRO A 67 -19.65 13.27 -5.37
CA PRO A 67 -19.35 14.57 -4.78
C PRO A 67 -17.90 14.77 -4.37
N GLU A 68 -17.15 13.68 -4.11
CA GLU A 68 -15.81 13.76 -3.52
C GLU A 68 -14.69 13.55 -4.56
N LEU A 69 -14.77 12.46 -5.34
CA LEU A 69 -13.76 12.02 -6.31
C LEU A 69 -14.42 11.42 -7.55
N ALA A 70 -13.64 11.03 -8.56
CA ALA A 70 -14.17 10.33 -9.72
C ALA A 70 -14.81 8.97 -9.34
N ALA A 71 -16.00 8.67 -9.88
CA ALA A 71 -16.68 7.37 -9.72
C ALA A 71 -15.76 6.18 -10.04
N ARG A 72 -14.91 6.36 -11.06
CA ARG A 72 -13.91 5.38 -11.49
C ARG A 72 -13.07 4.81 -10.35
N ILE A 73 -12.72 5.61 -9.33
CA ILE A 73 -11.90 5.13 -8.22
C ILE A 73 -12.64 4.12 -7.33
N GLU A 74 -13.97 4.16 -7.29
CA GLU A 74 -14.82 3.24 -6.53
C GLU A 74 -15.19 2.00 -7.34
N ASP A 75 -15.14 2.09 -8.67
CA ASP A 75 -15.47 0.98 -9.57
C ASP A 75 -14.24 0.15 -10.00
N ASP A 76 -13.00 0.66 -9.83
CA ASP A 76 -11.81 -0.01 -10.35
C ASP A 76 -11.54 -1.36 -9.65
N PRO A 77 -11.59 -2.50 -10.37
CA PRO A 77 -11.38 -3.82 -9.76
C PRO A 77 -9.92 -4.08 -9.36
N ASN A 78 -8.97 -3.28 -9.82
CA ASN A 78 -7.54 -3.43 -9.52
C ASN A 78 -7.15 -2.76 -8.19
N LEU A 79 -8.00 -1.88 -7.64
CA LEU A 79 -7.74 -1.15 -6.39
C LEU A 79 -8.31 -1.87 -5.17
N THR A 80 -7.51 -1.89 -4.10
CA THR A 80 -7.96 -2.35 -2.77
C THR A 80 -8.72 -1.24 -2.03
N ASP A 81 -9.60 -1.60 -1.08
CA ASP A 81 -10.28 -0.62 -0.21
C ASP A 81 -9.29 0.33 0.48
N GLY A 82 -8.14 -0.21 0.94
CA GLY A 82 -7.08 0.59 1.53
C GLY A 82 -6.48 1.63 0.58
N ALA A 83 -6.35 1.29 -0.72
CA ALA A 83 -5.91 2.23 -1.73
C ALA A 83 -6.94 3.32 -2.02
N ARG A 84 -8.23 2.97 -2.09
CA ARG A 84 -9.33 3.95 -2.25
C ARG A 84 -9.35 4.94 -1.10
N ARG A 85 -9.27 4.44 0.14
CA ARG A 85 -9.18 5.29 1.34
C ARG A 85 -7.92 6.17 1.35
N CYS A 86 -6.78 5.61 0.90
CA CYS A 86 -5.54 6.35 0.76
C CYS A 86 -5.72 7.52 -0.22
N ALA A 87 -6.36 7.29 -1.37
CA ALA A 87 -6.62 8.32 -2.36
C ALA A 87 -7.54 9.43 -1.84
N ARG A 88 -8.64 9.09 -1.13
CA ARG A 88 -9.49 10.09 -0.46
C ARG A 88 -8.69 10.94 0.52
N LYS A 89 -7.79 10.32 1.30
CA LYS A 89 -6.94 11.06 2.23
C LYS A 89 -5.94 11.97 1.52
N LEU A 90 -5.37 11.53 0.40
CA LEU A 90 -4.50 12.37 -0.43
C LEU A 90 -5.26 13.57 -0.99
N ALA A 91 -6.47 13.36 -1.51
CA ALA A 91 -7.34 14.42 -2.00
C ALA A 91 -7.66 15.46 -0.91
N GLU A 92 -8.08 15.01 0.27
CA GLU A 92 -8.32 15.88 1.43
C GLU A 92 -7.10 16.72 1.78
N LEU A 93 -5.92 16.09 1.89
CA LEU A 93 -4.68 16.79 2.24
C LEU A 93 -4.24 17.77 1.15
N THR A 94 -4.40 17.40 -0.13
CA THR A 94 -4.09 18.30 -1.25
C THR A 94 -5.01 19.51 -1.27
N PHE A 95 -6.31 19.33 -1.04
CA PHE A 95 -7.28 20.40 -0.97
C PHE A 95 -6.93 21.41 0.13
N ARG A 96 -6.51 20.91 1.30
CA ARG A 96 -6.10 21.75 2.44
C ARG A 96 -4.77 22.47 2.23
N GLN A 97 -3.79 21.84 1.58
CA GLN A 97 -2.42 22.37 1.53
C GLN A 97 -2.07 23.12 0.24
N ASN A 98 -2.54 22.62 -0.90
CA ASN A 98 -2.19 23.12 -2.24
C ASN A 98 -3.31 22.80 -3.24
N ARG A 99 -4.42 23.54 -3.11
CA ARG A 99 -5.62 23.40 -3.94
C ARG A 99 -5.30 23.56 -5.42
N GLU A 100 -4.58 24.60 -5.79
CA GLU A 100 -4.30 24.95 -7.19
C GLU A 100 -3.28 23.99 -7.82
N GLY A 101 -2.17 23.74 -7.12
CA GLY A 101 -1.07 22.95 -7.66
C GLY A 101 -1.34 21.45 -7.75
N ARG A 102 -2.37 20.92 -7.06
CA ARG A 102 -2.71 19.46 -7.03
C ARG A 102 -1.52 18.57 -6.69
N VAL A 103 -0.57 19.11 -5.94
CA VAL A 103 0.67 18.46 -5.53
C VAL A 103 0.77 18.52 -4.03
N LEU A 104 1.01 17.36 -3.42
CA LEU A 104 1.14 17.20 -1.99
C LEU A 104 2.55 16.73 -1.63
N PRO A 105 3.36 17.60 -1.02
CA PRO A 105 4.58 17.16 -0.34
C PRO A 105 4.19 16.43 0.95
N VAL A 106 4.55 15.15 1.07
CA VAL A 106 4.17 14.33 2.22
C VAL A 106 5.22 13.27 2.52
N THR A 107 5.28 12.83 3.78
CA THR A 107 6.09 11.69 4.18
C THR A 107 5.23 10.43 4.31
N VAL A 108 5.81 9.27 3.98
CA VAL A 108 5.13 7.98 4.17
C VAL A 108 4.74 7.75 5.63
N THR A 109 5.55 8.24 6.56
CA THR A 109 5.28 8.18 8.01
C THR A 109 4.03 8.96 8.40
N TYR A 110 3.82 10.15 7.81
CA TYR A 110 2.60 10.92 8.03
C TYR A 110 1.37 10.19 7.48
N LEU A 111 1.41 9.68 6.25
CA LEU A 111 0.31 8.93 5.66
C LEU A 111 0.00 7.64 6.45
N ALA A 112 1.02 6.94 6.93
CA ALA A 112 0.87 5.76 7.77
C ALA A 112 0.09 6.07 9.06
N ARG A 113 0.42 7.19 9.72
CA ARG A 113 -0.31 7.66 10.91
C ARG A 113 -1.74 8.10 10.55
N ALA A 114 -1.90 8.88 9.49
CA ALA A 114 -3.20 9.40 9.04
C ALA A 114 -4.18 8.29 8.64
N LEU A 115 -3.68 7.18 8.09
CA LEU A 115 -4.49 6.04 7.66
C LEU A 115 -4.61 4.94 8.73
N GLY A 116 -3.86 5.02 9.83
CA GLY A 116 -3.78 3.97 10.84
C GLY A 116 -3.22 2.64 10.30
N ARG A 117 -2.30 2.70 9.32
CA ARG A 117 -1.71 1.53 8.65
C ARG A 117 -0.19 1.55 8.74
N CYS A 118 0.43 0.38 8.60
CA CYS A 118 1.89 0.31 8.57
C CYS A 118 2.45 0.92 7.27
N ARG A 119 3.70 1.39 7.33
CA ARG A 119 4.40 2.04 6.21
C ARG A 119 4.40 1.20 4.93
N ARG A 120 4.64 -0.11 5.05
CA ARG A 120 4.65 -1.05 3.92
C ARG A 120 3.30 -1.10 3.21
N SER A 121 2.18 -1.10 3.95
CA SER A 121 0.85 -1.09 3.36
C SER A 121 0.58 0.23 2.64
N VAL A 122 0.96 1.37 3.21
CA VAL A 122 0.82 2.67 2.55
C VAL A 122 1.62 2.73 1.26
N GLN A 123 2.88 2.28 1.28
CA GLN A 123 3.71 2.20 0.07
C GLN A 123 3.07 1.32 -1.00
N ARG A 124 2.45 0.20 -0.60
CA ARG A 124 1.70 -0.66 -1.53
C ARG A 124 0.47 0.04 -2.10
N TYR A 125 -0.27 0.79 -1.30
CA TYR A 125 -1.41 1.57 -1.77
C TYR A 125 -0.99 2.66 -2.76
N LEU A 126 0.10 3.37 -2.48
CA LEU A 126 0.64 4.38 -3.40
C LEU A 126 1.03 3.76 -4.74
N ARG A 127 1.69 2.59 -4.73
CA ARG A 127 2.00 1.85 -5.97
C ARG A 127 0.73 1.47 -6.73
N GLN A 128 -0.31 0.96 -6.06
CA GLN A 128 -1.59 0.64 -6.72
C GLN A 128 -2.24 1.87 -7.37
N LEU A 129 -2.18 3.02 -6.71
CA LEU A 129 -2.73 4.27 -7.25
C LEU A 129 -1.93 4.82 -8.43
N GLU A 130 -0.60 4.69 -8.39
CA GLU A 130 0.29 5.06 -9.47
C GLU A 130 0.13 4.15 -10.69
N GLU A 131 0.10 2.84 -10.46
CA GLU A 131 -0.19 1.83 -11.47
C GLU A 131 -1.55 2.00 -12.13
N GLY A 132 -2.56 2.46 -11.37
CA GLY A 132 -3.90 2.79 -11.87
C GLY A 132 -3.99 4.14 -12.59
N GLY A 133 -2.92 4.95 -12.58
CA GLY A 133 -2.90 6.28 -13.22
C GLY A 133 -3.72 7.34 -12.48
N TYR A 134 -3.99 7.16 -11.18
CA TYR A 134 -4.70 8.14 -10.36
C TYR A 134 -3.76 9.19 -9.78
N VAL A 135 -2.51 8.82 -9.55
CA VAL A 135 -1.50 9.62 -8.85
C VAL A 135 -0.16 9.41 -9.54
N ALA A 136 0.69 10.44 -9.58
CA ALA A 136 2.11 10.29 -9.89
C ALA A 136 2.92 10.54 -8.61
N VAL A 137 3.88 9.66 -8.31
CA VAL A 137 4.70 9.76 -7.11
C VAL A 137 6.14 10.04 -7.50
N GLU A 138 6.67 11.13 -6.97
CA GLU A 138 8.08 11.46 -7.10
C GLU A 138 8.75 11.41 -5.73
N VAL A 139 10.00 10.96 -5.69
CA VAL A 139 10.80 10.92 -4.47
C VAL A 139 11.56 12.23 -4.33
N VAL A 140 11.43 12.84 -3.16
CA VAL A 140 12.19 14.05 -2.83
C VAL A 140 13.50 13.60 -2.17
N ALA A 141 14.57 13.65 -2.95
CA ALA A 141 15.89 13.24 -2.49
C ALA A 141 16.56 14.35 -1.67
N SER A 142 17.29 13.96 -0.64
CA SER A 142 18.14 14.92 0.07
C SER A 142 19.30 15.38 -0.82
N PRO A 143 19.58 16.70 -0.89
CA PRO A 143 20.76 17.19 -1.60
C PRO A 143 22.06 16.84 -0.87
N ARG A 144 22.02 16.66 0.45
CA ARG A 144 23.20 16.45 1.30
C ARG A 144 23.40 14.99 1.74
N SER A 145 22.39 14.13 1.58
CA SER A 145 22.48 12.73 1.98
C SER A 145 21.96 11.78 0.90
N ARG A 146 22.27 10.50 1.03
CA ARG A 146 21.70 9.43 0.18
C ARG A 146 20.30 8.99 0.63
N MET A 147 19.63 9.79 1.48
CA MET A 147 18.31 9.45 2.01
C MET A 147 17.19 10.20 1.29
N CYS A 148 16.01 9.59 1.28
CA CYS A 148 14.78 10.26 0.88
C CYS A 148 14.29 11.15 2.03
N ILE A 149 13.91 12.39 1.72
CA ILE A 149 13.27 13.31 2.67
C ILE A 149 11.78 13.00 2.76
N GLY A 150 11.15 12.74 1.62
CA GLY A 150 9.73 12.47 1.52
C GLY A 150 9.32 12.16 0.09
N LEU A 151 8.03 12.30 -0.16
CA LEU A 151 7.38 12.08 -1.44
C LEU A 151 6.71 13.38 -1.89
N MET A 152 6.71 13.60 -3.20
CA MET A 152 5.89 14.59 -3.85
C MET A 152 4.81 13.84 -4.63
N VAL A 153 3.56 13.99 -4.20
CA VAL A 153 2.43 13.22 -4.72
C VAL A 153 1.56 14.14 -5.57
N ARG A 154 1.52 13.92 -6.88
CA ARG A 154 0.70 14.69 -7.82
C ARG A 154 -0.61 13.96 -8.10
N LEU A 155 -1.74 14.64 -7.92
CA LEU A 155 -3.04 14.08 -8.29
C LEU A 155 -3.28 14.23 -9.79
N LEU A 156 -3.69 13.13 -10.43
CA LEU A 156 -3.97 13.11 -11.86
C LEU A 156 -5.48 13.28 -12.13
N ALA A 157 -5.81 13.69 -13.35
CA ALA A 157 -7.19 13.91 -13.78
C ALA A 157 -8.15 12.71 -13.56
N PRO A 158 -7.72 11.43 -13.69
CA PRO A 158 -8.60 10.28 -13.43
C PRO A 158 -9.08 10.15 -11.98
N LEU A 159 -8.37 10.77 -11.03
CA LEU A 159 -8.76 10.76 -9.63
C LEU A 159 -9.84 11.81 -9.33
N LEU A 160 -9.82 12.93 -10.06
CA LEU A 160 -10.69 14.06 -9.82
C LEU A 160 -12.06 13.84 -10.46
N ALA A 161 -13.11 14.19 -9.73
CA ALA A 161 -14.45 14.21 -10.28
C ALA A 161 -14.51 15.10 -11.55
N ALA A 162 -15.38 14.76 -12.50
CA ALA A 162 -15.46 15.47 -13.78
C ALA A 162 -15.67 16.98 -13.59
N HIS A 163 -16.52 17.35 -12.63
CA HIS A 163 -16.82 18.74 -12.27
C HIS A 163 -15.68 19.45 -11.51
N HIS A 164 -14.69 18.70 -11.00
CA HIS A 164 -13.49 19.25 -10.33
C HIS A 164 -12.24 19.26 -11.21
N ARG A 165 -12.37 18.91 -12.50
CA ARG A 165 -11.24 18.91 -13.44
C ARG A 165 -10.65 20.29 -13.69
N GLN A 166 -11.49 21.32 -13.76
CA GLN A 166 -11.06 22.70 -13.99
C GLN A 166 -10.73 23.42 -12.68
N SER A 167 -11.62 23.33 -11.69
CA SER A 167 -11.44 23.98 -10.38
C SER A 167 -11.96 23.08 -9.26
N TRP A 168 -11.25 23.09 -8.13
CA TRP A 168 -11.75 22.48 -6.88
C TRP A 168 -13.00 23.23 -6.39
N PRO A 169 -13.87 22.60 -5.58
CA PRO A 169 -15.02 23.29 -5.00
C PRO A 169 -14.53 24.49 -4.18
N GLN A 170 -15.34 25.54 -4.12
CA GLN A 170 -15.02 26.72 -3.32
C GLN A 170 -14.89 26.30 -1.85
N SER A 171 -13.78 26.72 -1.22
CA SER A 171 -13.61 26.50 0.21
C SER A 171 -14.61 27.38 0.95
N ALA A 172 -15.33 26.82 1.92
CA ALA A 172 -16.19 27.58 2.82
C ALA A 172 -15.40 28.45 3.82
N GLN A 173 -14.06 28.51 3.71
CA GLN A 173 -13.26 29.42 4.52
C GLN A 173 -13.56 30.87 4.16
N ASN A 174 -13.95 31.63 5.18
CA ASN A 174 -14.13 33.07 5.06
C ASN A 174 -12.84 33.72 4.54
N PRO A 175 -12.92 34.63 3.56
CA PRO A 175 -11.76 35.42 3.12
C PRO A 175 -11.28 36.26 4.31
N GLY A 176 -10.16 35.87 4.92
CA GLY A 176 -9.61 36.51 6.12
C GLY A 176 -9.54 35.61 7.36
N ALA A 177 -10.03 34.36 7.28
CA ALA A 177 -9.73 33.37 8.31
C ALA A 177 -8.21 33.15 8.34
N THR A 178 -7.60 33.28 9.53
CA THR A 178 -6.21 32.93 9.74
C THR A 178 -6.03 31.48 9.27
N PRO A 179 -5.11 31.19 8.34
CA PRO A 179 -4.86 29.82 7.93
C PRO A 179 -4.53 29.02 9.19
N GLU A 180 -5.14 27.85 9.36
CA GLU A 180 -4.77 26.95 10.45
C GLU A 180 -3.25 26.88 10.49
N SER A 181 -2.65 27.17 11.65
CA SER A 181 -1.20 27.25 11.85
C SER A 181 -0.61 25.84 11.77
N LEU A 182 -0.59 25.29 10.57
CA LEU A 182 0.01 24.01 10.26
C LEU A 182 1.51 24.22 10.23
N ASN A 183 2.16 24.02 11.38
CA ASN A 183 3.59 23.76 11.57
C ASN A 183 4.38 23.72 10.25
N HIS A 184 4.74 24.90 9.72
CA HIS A 184 5.34 25.04 8.39
C HIS A 184 6.74 24.41 8.27
N ARG A 185 7.23 23.78 9.35
CA ARG A 185 8.52 23.07 9.42
C ARG A 185 8.75 22.13 8.24
N PHE A 186 7.73 21.41 7.79
CA PHE A 186 7.89 20.48 6.66
C PHE A 186 7.89 21.18 5.31
N ARG A 187 7.21 22.33 5.16
CA ARG A 187 7.14 23.08 3.89
C ARG A 187 8.54 23.53 3.45
N LEU A 188 9.38 23.95 4.41
CA LEU A 188 10.77 24.34 4.17
C LEU A 188 11.64 23.20 3.62
N LEU A 189 11.37 21.94 4.02
CA LEU A 189 12.13 20.78 3.52
C LEU A 189 11.87 20.49 2.04
N PHE A 190 10.71 20.90 1.53
CA PHE A 190 10.29 20.69 0.13
C PHE A 190 10.43 21.95 -0.74
N GLN A 191 10.71 23.11 -0.15
CA GLN A 191 10.87 24.41 -0.85
C GLN A 191 12.31 24.72 -1.28
N GLY A 192 13.31 23.99 -0.77
CA GLY A 192 14.68 24.10 -1.28
C GLY A 192 14.79 23.57 -2.71
N LYS A 193 15.98 23.69 -3.33
CA LYS A 193 16.41 22.96 -4.55
C LYS A 193 16.42 21.45 -4.30
N ALA A 194 15.32 20.88 -3.86
CA ALA A 194 15.15 19.48 -3.60
C ALA A 194 14.89 18.85 -4.95
N CYS A 195 15.86 18.10 -5.47
CA CYS A 195 15.69 17.35 -6.71
C CYS A 195 14.60 16.30 -6.49
N SER A 196 13.39 16.62 -6.97
CA SER A 196 12.35 15.62 -7.18
C SER A 196 12.84 14.68 -8.27
N MET A 197 12.71 13.37 -8.04
CA MET A 197 13.12 12.37 -9.01
C MET A 197 12.10 11.23 -9.08
N PRO A 198 11.90 10.64 -10.26
CA PRO A 198 11.02 9.49 -10.40
C PRO A 198 11.55 8.31 -9.57
N VAL A 199 10.64 7.46 -9.12
CA VAL A 199 10.93 6.33 -8.22
C VAL A 199 11.99 5.39 -8.81
N ASP A 200 11.98 5.17 -10.12
CA ASP A 200 12.92 4.28 -10.82
C ASP A 200 14.35 4.81 -10.79
N GLN A 201 14.52 6.12 -11.03
CA GLN A 201 15.82 6.77 -10.92
C GLN A 201 16.33 6.77 -9.48
N TRP A 202 15.43 6.94 -8.50
CA TRP A 202 15.79 6.81 -7.10
C TRP A 202 16.25 5.40 -6.76
N ALA A 203 15.56 4.36 -7.25
CA ALA A 203 15.95 2.97 -7.06
C ALA A 203 17.34 2.70 -7.63
N LEU A 204 17.63 3.17 -8.85
CA LEU A 204 18.97 3.08 -9.45
C LEU A 204 20.02 3.78 -8.59
N ARG A 205 19.74 4.98 -8.08
CA ARG A 205 20.64 5.74 -7.20
C ARG A 205 20.91 5.00 -5.88
N CYS A 206 19.90 4.37 -5.29
CA CYS A 206 20.07 3.54 -4.09
C CYS A 206 20.92 2.31 -4.37
N MET A 207 20.72 1.66 -5.53
CA MET A 207 21.45 0.48 -5.94
C MET A 207 22.93 0.77 -6.27
N ASP A 208 23.24 1.93 -6.85
CA ASP A 208 24.61 2.32 -7.24
C ASP A 208 25.62 2.16 -6.09
N GLY A 209 25.23 2.56 -4.86
CA GLY A 209 26.09 2.41 -3.69
C GLY A 209 26.42 0.95 -3.35
N VAL A 210 25.42 0.07 -3.42
CA VAL A 210 25.57 -1.36 -3.13
C VAL A 210 26.40 -2.03 -4.24
N PHE A 211 26.08 -1.75 -5.50
CA PHE A 211 26.82 -2.31 -6.63
C PHE A 211 28.27 -1.87 -6.68
N ARG A 212 28.59 -0.60 -6.40
CA ARG A 212 29.98 -0.15 -6.30
C ARG A 212 30.75 -0.86 -5.19
N SER A 213 30.11 -1.06 -4.04
CA SER A 213 30.72 -1.76 -2.91
C SER A 213 30.96 -3.24 -3.21
N LEU A 214 30.02 -3.88 -3.91
CA LEU A 214 30.08 -5.31 -4.23
C LEU A 214 31.04 -5.59 -5.40
N MET A 215 30.97 -4.80 -6.46
CA MET A 215 31.70 -5.05 -7.70
C MET A 215 33.11 -4.45 -7.70
N LYS A 216 33.45 -3.58 -6.71
CA LYS A 216 34.69 -2.77 -6.66
C LYS A 216 35.02 -2.02 -7.97
N THR A 217 34.03 -1.88 -8.85
CA THR A 217 34.08 -1.22 -10.15
C THR A 217 33.00 -0.14 -10.18
N LYS A 218 33.02 0.73 -11.19
CA LYS A 218 31.97 1.75 -11.43
C LYS A 218 31.03 1.27 -12.55
N PRO A 219 30.16 0.27 -12.35
CA PRO A 219 29.42 -0.35 -13.45
C PRO A 219 28.40 0.60 -14.11
N LEU A 220 27.95 1.65 -13.42
CA LEU A 220 26.95 2.60 -13.95
C LEU A 220 27.55 3.80 -14.70
N THR A 221 28.85 3.77 -15.03
CA THR A 221 29.48 4.84 -15.84
C THR A 221 29.09 4.82 -17.31
N VAL A 222 28.56 3.69 -17.80
CA VAL A 222 28.10 3.53 -19.20
C VAL A 222 26.67 4.04 -19.40
N LEU A 223 25.91 4.25 -18.32
CA LEU A 223 24.57 4.84 -18.43
C LEU A 223 24.71 6.35 -18.66
N PRO A 224 23.89 6.93 -19.56
CA PRO A 224 23.94 8.35 -19.83
C PRO A 224 23.80 9.13 -18.52
N PRO A 225 24.57 10.21 -18.33
CA PRO A 225 24.44 11.04 -17.15
C PRO A 225 22.99 11.49 -17.05
N VAL A 226 22.37 11.22 -15.90
CA VAL A 226 21.05 11.74 -15.59
C VAL A 226 21.23 13.25 -15.49
N HIS A 227 20.93 13.97 -16.56
CA HIS A 227 20.90 15.42 -16.57
C HIS A 227 19.76 15.85 -15.65
N LEU A 228 20.14 16.27 -14.44
CA LEU A 228 19.29 16.92 -13.47
C LEU A 228 19.08 18.36 -13.98
N ALA A 229 17.90 18.64 -14.53
CA ALA A 229 17.43 20.00 -14.77
C ALA A 229 16.96 20.63 -13.45
#